data_AF-A0A2N1VBM7-F1
#
_entry.id   AF-A0A2N1VBM7-F1
#
_cell.length_a   1.000
_cell.length_b   1.000
_cell.length_c   1.000
_cell.angle_alpha   90.00
_cell.angle_beta   90.00
_cell.angle_gamma   90.00
#
_symmetry.space_group_name_H-M   'P 1'
#
loop_
_entity.id
_entity.type
_entity.pdbx_description
1 polymer ?
#
loop_
_entity_poly.entity_id
_entity_poly.type
_entity_poly.pdbx_seq_one_letter_code
_entity_poly.pdbx_strand_id
1 'polypeptide(L)'
;MYVPTKIFFTKGVGRHKEYLASFELALRNAGIEICNLVSVSSIFPVGCKRLSKEAGLKLLKPGLITHCVMARNSTNEPNRLIASSIGVAIPADKQMYGYLSEHHPYGETEKVAGEYAEDLAATMLATTLGVDFDPEKAWNEREQSYKMSGKIVNSFNITQSAQGDKKGLWTTTLSVGILLP
;
A
#
# COMPACT_ATOMS: atom_id res chain seq x y z
N MET A 1 12.51 -19.52 -7.66
CA MET A 1 11.83 -18.90 -6.49
C MET A 1 12.84 -18.04 -5.75
N TYR A 2 12.45 -16.89 -5.21
CA TYR A 2 13.33 -16.00 -4.44
C TYR A 2 12.55 -15.30 -3.33
N VAL A 3 13.24 -14.82 -2.30
CA VAL A 3 12.67 -13.96 -1.26
C VAL A 3 13.19 -12.54 -1.48
N PRO A 4 12.34 -11.52 -1.61
CA PRO A 4 12.78 -10.14 -1.76
C PRO A 4 13.58 -9.67 -0.54
N THR A 5 14.71 -8.99 -0.75
CA THR A 5 15.53 -8.45 0.36
C THR A 5 15.34 -6.95 0.55
N LYS A 6 14.68 -6.28 -0.39
CA LYS A 6 14.43 -4.84 -0.35
C LYS A 6 12.99 -4.54 -0.78
N ILE A 7 12.43 -3.48 -0.21
CA ILE A 7 11.13 -2.96 -0.58
C ILE A 7 11.17 -1.44 -0.60
N PHE A 8 10.51 -0.81 -1.56
CA PHE A 8 10.21 0.61 -1.50
C PHE A 8 8.75 0.86 -1.81
N PHE A 9 8.25 1.99 -1.35
CA PHE A 9 6.85 2.35 -1.49
C PHE A 9 6.72 3.56 -2.40
N THR A 10 5.74 3.52 -3.30
CA THR A 10 5.39 4.65 -4.17
C THR A 10 3.88 4.74 -4.32
N LYS A 11 3.41 5.90 -4.75
CA LYS A 11 2.00 6.18 -4.98
C LYS A 11 1.85 7.13 -6.15
N GLY A 12 0.70 7.11 -6.80
CA GLY A 12 0.46 7.96 -7.95
C GLY A 12 -1.00 8.16 -8.30
N VAL A 13 -1.27 9.26 -8.98
CA VAL A 13 -2.58 9.60 -9.54
C VAL A 13 -2.45 9.93 -11.02
N GLY A 14 -3.41 9.48 -11.81
CA GLY A 14 -3.49 9.76 -13.24
C GLY A 14 -4.90 10.11 -13.67
N ARG A 15 -5.02 11.01 -14.67
CA ARG A 15 -6.31 11.44 -15.21
C ARG A 15 -6.30 11.37 -16.73
N HIS A 16 -7.30 10.73 -17.32
CA HIS A 16 -7.41 10.64 -18.78
C HIS A 16 -8.86 10.37 -19.21
N LYS A 17 -9.18 10.62 -20.48
CA LYS A 17 -10.48 10.24 -21.06
C LYS A 17 -10.68 8.72 -21.15
N GLU A 18 -9.58 7.98 -21.20
CA GLU A 18 -9.57 6.50 -21.29
C GLU A 18 -9.13 5.89 -19.96
N TYR A 19 -9.81 4.85 -19.51
CA TYR A 19 -9.51 4.14 -18.26
C TYR A 19 -8.08 3.58 -18.21
N LEU A 20 -7.63 2.95 -19.31
CA LEU A 20 -6.29 2.35 -19.35
C LEU A 20 -5.19 3.41 -19.26
N ALA A 21 -5.39 4.54 -19.95
CA ALA A 21 -4.42 5.62 -19.94
C ALA A 21 -4.42 6.40 -18.61
N SER A 22 -5.55 6.51 -17.90
CA SER A 22 -5.53 7.10 -16.54
C SER A 22 -4.70 6.26 -15.59
N PHE A 23 -4.74 4.93 -15.73
CA PHE A 23 -3.86 4.03 -14.98
C PHE A 23 -2.39 4.17 -15.38
N GLU A 24 -2.09 4.25 -16.68
CA GLU A 24 -0.73 4.46 -17.18
C GLU A 24 -0.12 5.77 -16.64
N LEU A 25 -0.90 6.85 -16.63
CA LEU A 25 -0.47 8.13 -16.05
C LEU A 25 -0.27 8.06 -14.53
N ALA A 26 -1.07 7.24 -13.83
CA ALA A 26 -0.85 6.99 -12.40
C ALA A 26 0.46 6.23 -12.15
N LEU A 27 0.80 5.27 -13.01
CA LEU A 27 2.09 4.56 -12.95
C LEU A 27 3.27 5.49 -13.22
N ARG A 28 3.15 6.39 -14.22
CA ARG A 28 4.17 7.43 -14.49
C ARG A 28 4.36 8.36 -13.32
N ASN A 29 3.26 8.81 -12.70
CA ASN A 29 3.32 9.66 -11.52
C ASN A 29 4.01 8.94 -10.34
N ALA A 30 3.84 7.62 -10.24
CA ALA A 30 4.54 6.78 -9.28
C ALA A 30 5.99 6.42 -9.66
N GLY A 31 6.39 6.62 -10.92
CA GLY A 31 7.74 6.34 -11.46
C GLY A 31 7.99 4.86 -11.77
N ILE A 32 6.94 4.07 -11.94
CA ILE A 32 7.02 2.60 -12.12
C ILE A 32 6.37 2.13 -13.43
N GLU A 33 6.07 3.05 -14.35
CA GLU A 33 5.47 2.76 -15.67
C GLU A 33 6.35 1.87 -16.55
N ILE A 34 7.67 1.90 -16.31
CA ILE A 34 8.63 1.16 -17.13
C ILE A 34 8.67 -0.34 -16.79
N CYS A 35 7.96 -0.77 -15.74
CA CYS A 35 7.99 -2.15 -15.26
C CYS A 35 6.80 -2.98 -15.76
N ASN A 36 7.02 -4.29 -15.91
CA ASN A 36 5.98 -5.29 -16.00
C ASN A 36 5.59 -5.72 -14.58
N LEU A 37 4.54 -5.11 -14.03
CA LEU A 37 4.15 -5.31 -12.63
C LEU A 37 3.40 -6.63 -12.44
N VAL A 38 3.84 -7.41 -11.44
CA VAL A 38 3.19 -8.65 -11.02
C VAL A 38 2.67 -8.46 -9.60
N SER A 39 1.34 -8.41 -9.44
CA SER A 39 0.75 -8.34 -8.11
C SER A 39 0.94 -9.66 -7.37
N VAL A 40 1.42 -9.58 -6.14
CA VAL A 40 1.57 -10.70 -5.20
C VAL A 40 0.81 -10.43 -3.92
N SER A 41 0.66 -11.46 -3.09
CA SER A 41 0.03 -11.33 -1.77
C SER A 41 0.88 -10.51 -0.78
N SER A 42 0.32 -10.27 0.40
CA SER A 42 0.65 -9.11 1.22
C SER A 42 1.59 -9.45 2.39
N ILE A 43 2.73 -10.10 2.13
CA ILE A 43 3.73 -10.46 3.14
C ILE A 43 4.94 -9.53 3.08
N PHE A 44 5.34 -8.97 4.23
CA PHE A 44 6.59 -8.21 4.36
C PHE A 44 7.71 -9.19 4.72
N PRO A 45 8.69 -9.46 3.84
CA PRO A 45 9.62 -10.54 4.05
C PRO A 45 10.56 -10.32 5.25
N VAL A 46 10.95 -11.43 5.89
CA VAL A 46 11.92 -11.44 7.00
C VAL A 46 13.23 -10.79 6.55
N GLY A 47 13.74 -9.84 7.33
CA GLY A 47 14.99 -9.12 7.03
C GLY A 47 14.92 -8.15 5.84
N CYS A 48 13.74 -7.93 5.24
CA CYS A 48 13.59 -7.03 4.10
C CYS A 48 13.86 -5.58 4.48
N LYS A 49 14.76 -4.92 3.74
CA LYS A 49 15.14 -3.53 3.98
C LYS A 49 14.20 -2.57 3.24
N ARG A 50 13.58 -1.65 3.98
CA ARG A 50 12.85 -0.52 3.38
C ARG A 50 13.83 0.50 2.79
N LEU A 51 13.69 0.81 1.51
CA LEU A 51 14.41 1.88 0.81
C LEU A 51 13.53 3.12 0.68
N SER A 52 14.15 4.28 0.43
CA SER A 52 13.41 5.45 -0.07
C SER A 52 12.92 5.18 -1.49
N LYS A 53 11.91 5.95 -1.94
CA LYS A 53 11.41 5.88 -3.31
C LYS A 53 12.54 6.10 -4.31
N GLU A 54 13.36 7.12 -4.12
CA GLU A 54 14.44 7.52 -5.02
C GLU A 54 15.52 6.43 -5.12
N ALA A 55 15.87 5.80 -4.00
CA ALA A 55 16.82 4.70 -4.00
C ALA A 55 16.25 3.45 -4.68
N GLY A 56 14.97 3.15 -4.47
CA GLY A 56 14.28 2.04 -5.11
C GLY A 56 14.14 2.21 -6.63
N LEU A 57 13.74 3.41 -7.08
CA LEU A 57 13.58 3.72 -8.50
C LEU A 57 14.89 3.57 -9.29
N LYS A 58 16.05 3.88 -8.69
CA LYS A 58 17.36 3.68 -9.32
C LYS A 58 17.69 2.22 -9.62
N LEU A 59 17.00 1.27 -8.98
CA LEU A 59 17.19 -0.16 -9.19
C LEU A 59 16.29 -0.70 -10.30
N LEU A 60 15.31 0.08 -10.77
CA LEU A 60 14.41 -0.32 -11.85
C LEU A 60 15.06 -0.15 -13.22
N LYS A 61 14.69 -1.04 -14.13
CA LYS A 61 15.04 -0.98 -15.55
C LYS A 61 13.79 -1.23 -16.38
N PRO A 62 13.70 -0.64 -17.59
CA PRO A 62 12.58 -0.90 -18.48
C PRO A 62 12.41 -2.40 -18.78
N GLY A 63 11.17 -2.88 -18.69
CA GLY A 63 10.79 -4.26 -18.98
C GLY A 63 10.98 -5.27 -17.83
N LEU A 64 11.50 -4.86 -16.66
CA LEU A 64 11.63 -5.77 -15.52
C LEU A 64 10.28 -6.34 -15.10
N ILE A 65 10.25 -7.65 -14.86
CA ILE A 65 9.16 -8.32 -14.13
C ILE A 65 9.34 -7.93 -12.65
N THR A 66 8.46 -7.05 -12.18
CA THR A 66 8.60 -6.43 -10.87
C THR A 66 7.43 -6.84 -10.00
N HIS A 67 7.70 -7.66 -8.98
CA HIS A 67 6.67 -8.09 -8.03
C HIS A 67 6.29 -6.96 -7.09
N CYS A 68 5.00 -6.82 -6.81
CA CYS A 68 4.49 -5.74 -5.98
C CYS A 68 3.21 -6.12 -5.23
N VAL A 69 2.97 -5.43 -4.13
CA VAL A 69 1.66 -5.37 -3.47
C VAL A 69 1.03 -4.05 -3.88
N MET A 70 -0.16 -4.07 -4.47
CA MET A 70 -0.74 -2.89 -5.13
C MET A 70 -2.18 -2.65 -4.72
N ALA A 71 -2.42 -1.49 -4.13
CA ALA A 71 -3.74 -0.91 -4.06
C ALA A 71 -4.02 0.00 -5.25
N ARG A 72 -5.15 -0.20 -5.91
CA ARG A 72 -5.59 0.61 -7.06
C ARG A 72 -7.08 0.90 -6.98
N ASN A 73 -7.45 2.14 -7.25
CA ASN A 73 -8.85 2.56 -7.38
C ASN A 73 -9.03 3.49 -8.59
N SER A 74 -10.23 3.56 -9.15
CA SER A 74 -10.54 4.43 -10.29
C SER A 74 -12.01 4.86 -10.30
N THR A 75 -12.28 6.05 -10.83
CA THR A 75 -13.62 6.58 -11.03
C THR A 75 -13.66 7.56 -12.21
N ASN A 76 -14.77 7.62 -12.92
CA ASN A 76 -15.11 8.71 -13.85
C ASN A 76 -16.29 9.55 -13.33
N GLU A 77 -16.75 9.33 -12.09
CA GLU A 77 -17.79 10.11 -11.47
C GLU A 77 -17.24 11.48 -11.02
N PRO A 78 -17.81 12.60 -11.49
CA PRO A 78 -17.35 13.93 -11.09
C PRO A 78 -17.36 14.13 -9.57
N ASN A 79 -16.25 14.63 -9.03
CA ASN A 79 -16.04 14.92 -7.61
C ASN A 79 -16.07 13.70 -6.67
N ARG A 80 -16.23 12.47 -7.17
CA ARG A 80 -16.16 11.26 -6.34
C ARG A 80 -14.77 11.16 -5.72
N LEU A 81 -14.70 11.15 -4.39
CA LEU A 81 -13.45 10.95 -3.68
C LEU A 81 -13.09 9.47 -3.74
N ILE A 82 -11.87 9.15 -4.20
CA ILE A 82 -11.30 7.81 -4.19
C ILE A 82 -9.96 7.82 -3.46
N ALA A 83 -9.61 6.69 -2.85
CA ALA A 83 -8.28 6.46 -2.34
C ALA A 83 -7.77 5.05 -2.68
N SER A 84 -6.44 4.91 -2.63
CA SER A 84 -5.71 3.65 -2.65
C SER A 84 -4.68 3.69 -1.53
N SER A 85 -4.64 2.67 -0.67
CA SER A 85 -3.78 2.64 0.50
C SER A 85 -3.10 1.30 0.64
N ILE A 86 -1.81 1.33 1.00
CA ILE A 86 -1.07 0.18 1.50
C ILE A 86 -0.73 0.42 2.97
N GLY A 87 -1.20 -0.45 3.85
CA GLY A 87 -0.78 -0.50 5.24
C GLY A 87 0.39 -1.48 5.41
N VAL A 88 1.22 -1.26 6.42
CA VAL A 88 2.38 -2.10 6.73
C VAL A 88 2.50 -2.27 8.23
N ALA A 89 2.71 -3.50 8.68
CA ALA A 89 3.01 -3.83 10.06
C ALA A 89 4.24 -4.76 10.13
N ILE A 90 5.20 -4.40 10.98
CA ILE A 90 6.47 -5.10 11.13
C ILE A 90 6.58 -5.61 12.58
N PRO A 91 6.80 -6.92 12.81
CA PRO A 91 6.92 -7.48 14.14
C PRO A 91 8.20 -7.02 14.84
N ALA A 92 8.20 -7.12 16.16
CA ALA A 92 9.38 -6.90 16.98
C ALA A 92 10.43 -7.99 16.79
N ASP A 93 9.97 -9.23 16.63
CA ASP A 93 10.82 -10.36 16.31
C ASP A 93 11.29 -10.28 14.85
N LYS A 94 12.59 -10.11 14.67
CA LYS A 94 13.25 -10.00 13.35
C LYS A 94 13.28 -11.32 12.59
N GLN A 95 12.92 -12.45 13.21
CA GLN A 95 12.79 -13.74 12.54
C GLN A 95 11.39 -13.96 11.95
N MET A 96 10.43 -13.11 12.32
CA MET A 96 9.05 -13.19 11.84
C MET A 96 8.83 -12.27 10.64
N TYR A 97 7.94 -12.69 9.74
CA TYR A 97 7.51 -11.85 8.62
C TYR A 97 6.50 -10.81 9.11
N GLY A 98 6.44 -9.67 8.41
CA GLY A 98 5.41 -8.67 8.63
C GLY A 98 4.26 -8.82 7.64
N TYR A 99 3.29 -7.93 7.76
CA TYR A 99 2.13 -7.87 6.86
C TYR A 99 2.09 -6.55 6.09
N LEU A 100 1.60 -6.64 4.86
CA LEU A 100 1.03 -5.53 4.15
C LEU A 100 -0.49 -5.73 4.09
N SER A 101 -1.22 -4.64 3.90
CA SER A 101 -2.65 -4.66 3.62
C SER A 101 -2.96 -3.73 2.46
N GLU A 102 -4.07 -3.98 1.78
CA GLU A 102 -4.55 -3.18 0.67
C GLU A 102 -5.93 -2.62 1.00
N HIS A 103 -6.18 -1.36 0.66
CA HIS A 103 -7.50 -0.73 0.78
C HIS A 103 -7.77 0.20 -0.40
N HIS A 104 -8.99 0.15 -0.95
CA HIS A 104 -9.37 0.87 -2.18
C HIS A 104 -10.73 1.57 -2.05
N PRO A 105 -10.90 2.49 -1.09
CA PRO A 105 -12.21 3.00 -0.72
C PRO A 105 -12.69 4.12 -1.64
N TYR A 106 -13.99 4.37 -1.55
CA TYR A 106 -14.63 5.57 -2.05
C TYR A 106 -15.19 6.38 -0.88
N GLY A 107 -15.16 7.71 -0.99
CA GLY A 107 -15.71 8.62 0.04
C GLY A 107 -14.82 8.79 1.27
N GLU A 108 -13.69 8.09 1.36
CA GLU A 108 -12.72 8.24 2.45
C GLU A 108 -11.63 9.25 2.10
N THR A 109 -11.22 10.04 3.10
CA THR A 109 -10.05 10.92 2.97
C THR A 109 -8.76 10.12 2.98
N GLU A 110 -7.65 10.73 2.51
CA GLU A 110 -6.33 10.10 2.57
C GLU A 110 -5.97 9.62 3.98
N LYS A 111 -6.32 10.40 5.01
CA LYS A 111 -6.05 10.06 6.40
C LYS A 111 -6.82 8.81 6.84
N VAL A 112 -8.13 8.79 6.62
CA VAL A 112 -9.01 7.67 7.03
C VAL A 112 -8.62 6.39 6.32
N ALA A 113 -8.41 6.44 5.00
CA ALA A 113 -8.00 5.29 4.21
C ALA A 113 -6.61 4.78 4.61
N GLY A 114 -5.71 5.68 5.02
CA GLY A 114 -4.39 5.34 5.53
C GLY A 114 -4.42 4.65 6.88
N GLU A 115 -5.12 5.23 7.85
CA GLU A 115 -5.30 4.69 9.20
C GLU A 115 -5.98 3.31 9.14
N TYR A 116 -7.01 3.15 8.31
CA TYR A 116 -7.69 1.86 8.12
C TYR A 116 -6.75 0.78 7.57
N ALA A 117 -5.97 1.08 6.52
CA ALA A 117 -5.05 0.10 5.97
C ALA A 117 -3.97 -0.27 6.99
N GLU A 118 -3.43 0.71 7.71
CA GLU A 118 -2.44 0.47 8.77
C GLU A 118 -2.97 -0.45 9.86
N ASP A 119 -4.21 -0.21 10.33
CA ASP A 119 -4.92 -1.09 11.27
C ASP A 119 -5.06 -2.49 10.73
N LEU A 120 -5.51 -2.61 9.49
CA LEU A 120 -5.72 -3.90 8.87
C LEU A 120 -4.42 -4.72 8.83
N ALA A 121 -3.29 -4.09 8.50
CA ALA A 121 -1.98 -4.76 8.52
C ALA A 121 -1.55 -5.15 9.94
N ALA A 122 -1.74 -4.26 10.92
CA ALA A 122 -1.41 -4.52 12.32
C ALA A 122 -2.25 -5.66 12.91
N THR A 123 -3.56 -5.65 12.62
CA THR A 123 -4.53 -6.68 12.99
C THR A 123 -4.14 -8.02 12.39
N MET A 124 -3.87 -8.08 11.07
CA MET A 124 -3.43 -9.31 10.41
C MET A 124 -2.17 -9.88 11.07
N LEU A 125 -1.16 -9.04 11.34
CA LEU A 125 0.04 -9.47 12.05
C LEU A 125 -0.27 -9.95 13.47
N ALA A 126 -1.07 -9.21 14.24
CA ALA A 126 -1.41 -9.54 15.62
C ALA A 126 -2.08 -10.92 15.75
N THR A 127 -2.97 -11.27 14.83
CA THR A 127 -3.62 -12.60 14.81
C THR A 127 -2.60 -13.73 14.63
N THR A 128 -1.57 -13.54 13.79
CA THR A 128 -0.49 -14.53 13.63
C THR A 128 0.42 -14.67 14.85
N LEU A 129 0.47 -13.63 15.69
CA LEU A 129 1.28 -13.59 16.92
C LEU A 129 0.49 -14.01 18.17
N GLY A 130 -0.73 -14.50 18.00
CA GLY A 130 -1.61 -14.94 19.08
C GLY A 130 -1.96 -13.80 20.05
N VAL A 131 -2.13 -12.58 19.53
CA VAL A 131 -2.68 -11.47 20.31
C VAL A 131 -4.20 -11.50 20.18
N ASP A 132 -4.90 -11.44 21.30
CA ASP A 132 -6.36 -11.40 21.30
C ASP A 132 -6.89 -10.21 20.50
N PHE A 133 -7.72 -10.52 19.52
CA PHE A 133 -8.35 -9.56 18.63
C PHE A 133 -9.81 -9.38 19.01
N ASP A 134 -10.19 -8.15 19.31
CA ASP A 134 -11.58 -7.76 19.51
C ASP A 134 -12.00 -6.80 18.38
N PRO A 135 -12.83 -7.27 17.42
CA PRO A 135 -13.28 -6.45 16.29
C PRO A 135 -14.16 -5.27 16.71
N GLU A 136 -14.79 -5.33 17.89
CA GLU A 136 -15.74 -4.32 18.34
C GLU A 136 -15.06 -3.07 18.94
N LYS A 137 -13.75 -3.14 19.24
CA LYS A 137 -13.00 -2.01 19.78
C LYS A 137 -12.75 -0.92 18.74
N ALA A 138 -12.56 0.32 19.19
CA ALA A 138 -12.14 1.39 18.29
C ALA A 138 -10.70 1.18 17.81
N TRP A 139 -10.35 1.68 16.61
CA TRP A 139 -8.98 1.60 16.08
C TRP A 139 -7.94 2.11 17.07
N ASN A 140 -8.15 3.29 17.66
CA ASN A 140 -7.20 3.87 18.62
C ASN A 140 -6.94 2.94 19.82
N GLU A 141 -7.94 2.19 20.26
CA GLU A 141 -7.81 1.23 21.36
C GLU A 141 -7.06 -0.03 20.91
N ARG A 142 -7.34 -0.53 19.69
CA ARG A 142 -6.60 -1.64 19.09
C ARG A 142 -5.13 -1.27 18.86
N GLU A 143 -4.86 -0.12 18.26
CA GLU A 143 -3.52 0.38 18.00
C GLU A 143 -2.71 0.51 19.29
N GLN A 144 -3.32 1.08 20.35
CA GLN A 144 -2.70 1.13 21.67
C GLN A 144 -2.44 -0.26 22.23
N SER A 145 -3.39 -1.20 22.12
CA SER A 145 -3.20 -2.58 22.59
C SER A 145 -2.02 -3.28 21.88
N TYR A 146 -1.89 -3.08 20.56
CA TYR A 146 -0.80 -3.66 19.79
C TYR A 146 0.55 -3.02 20.14
N LYS A 147 0.59 -1.69 20.27
CA LYS A 147 1.81 -0.97 20.70
C LYS A 147 2.22 -1.35 22.12
N MET A 148 1.26 -1.49 23.03
CA MET A 148 1.52 -1.92 24.42
C MET A 148 1.94 -3.39 24.52
N SER A 149 1.50 -4.25 23.59
CA SER A 149 1.92 -5.66 23.58
C SER A 149 3.44 -5.83 23.35
N GLY A 150 4.11 -4.81 22.81
CA GLY A 150 5.52 -4.86 22.44
C GLY A 150 5.84 -5.81 21.27
N LYS A 151 4.82 -6.47 20.70
CA LYS A 151 4.99 -7.45 19.61
C LYS A 151 5.07 -6.82 18.22
N ILE A 152 4.55 -5.60 18.05
CA ILE A 152 4.67 -4.82 16.81
C ILE A 152 5.66 -3.68 17.06
N VAL A 153 6.74 -3.63 16.28
CA VAL A 153 7.77 -2.59 16.42
C VAL A 153 7.42 -1.35 15.62
N ASN A 154 6.81 -1.52 14.45
CA ASN A 154 6.53 -0.40 13.56
C ASN A 154 5.33 -0.68 12.67
N SER A 155 4.50 0.34 12.48
CA SER A 155 3.43 0.36 11.50
C SER A 155 3.45 1.69 10.74
N PHE A 156 3.03 1.68 9.49
CA PHE A 156 2.84 2.88 8.69
C PHE A 156 1.95 2.57 7.48
N ASN A 157 1.50 3.61 6.78
CA ASN A 157 0.81 3.48 5.51
C ASN A 157 1.41 4.36 4.41
N ILE A 158 1.04 4.05 3.16
CA ILE A 158 1.19 4.94 2.00
C ILE A 158 -0.14 5.03 1.26
N THR A 159 -0.69 6.23 1.21
CA THR A 159 -2.06 6.44 0.70
C THR A 159 -2.09 7.52 -0.36
N GLN A 160 -2.76 7.25 -1.48
CA GLN A 160 -3.08 8.25 -2.49
C GLN A 160 -4.57 8.47 -2.56
N SER A 161 -5.02 9.70 -2.32
CA SER A 161 -6.39 10.13 -2.61
C SER A 161 -6.48 11.00 -3.86
N ALA A 162 -7.66 11.04 -4.48
CA ALA A 162 -7.99 11.98 -5.53
C ALA A 162 -9.51 12.18 -5.64
N GLN A 163 -9.92 13.38 -6.00
CA GLN A 163 -11.30 13.62 -6.47
C GLN A 163 -11.39 13.33 -7.97
N GLY A 164 -12.48 12.67 -8.35
CA GLY A 164 -12.90 12.45 -9.74
C GLY A 164 -12.96 13.76 -10.51
N ASP A 165 -12.52 13.73 -11.77
CA ASP A 165 -12.42 14.94 -12.57
C ASP A 165 -13.82 15.53 -12.84
N LYS A 166 -13.94 16.86 -12.79
CA LYS A 166 -15.22 17.56 -12.94
C LYS A 166 -15.90 17.33 -14.29
N LYS A 167 -15.14 16.98 -15.32
CA LYS A 167 -15.64 16.72 -16.68
C LYS A 167 -15.83 15.24 -16.97
N GLY A 168 -15.72 14.38 -15.96
CA GLY A 168 -15.91 12.93 -16.11
C GLY A 168 -14.71 12.22 -16.75
N LEU A 169 -13.51 12.80 -16.70
CA LEU A 169 -12.29 12.04 -17.02
C LEU A 169 -12.09 10.94 -15.97
N TRP A 170 -11.61 9.79 -16.43
CA TRP A 170 -11.15 8.75 -15.52
C TRP A 170 -10.02 9.30 -14.65
N THR A 171 -10.19 9.19 -13.34
CA THR A 171 -9.16 9.42 -12.33
C THR A 171 -8.80 8.08 -11.71
N THR A 172 -7.53 7.71 -11.76
CA THR A 172 -6.99 6.50 -11.13
C THR A 172 -6.01 6.88 -10.03
N THR A 173 -6.14 6.27 -8.85
CA THR A 173 -5.13 6.32 -7.78
C THR A 173 -4.49 4.96 -7.62
N LEU A 174 -3.24 4.94 -7.16
CA LEU A 174 -2.55 3.73 -6.73
C LEU A 174 -1.57 4.00 -5.59
N SER A 175 -1.37 2.99 -4.77
CA SER A 175 -0.33 2.88 -3.73
C SER A 175 0.30 1.50 -3.83
N VAL A 176 1.63 1.43 -3.79
CA VAL A 176 2.36 0.21 -4.17
C VAL A 176 3.57 0.00 -3.27
N GLY A 177 3.76 -1.24 -2.81
CA GLY A 177 5.02 -1.75 -2.28
C GLY A 177 5.75 -2.58 -3.34
N ILE A 178 6.88 -2.09 -3.84
CA ILE A 178 7.68 -2.77 -4.87
C ILE A 178 8.73 -3.65 -4.20
N LEU A 179 8.68 -4.95 -4.50
CA LEU A 179 9.58 -5.96 -3.95
C LEU A 179 10.79 -6.17 -4.87
N LEU A 180 11.98 -6.01 -4.32
CA LEU A 180 13.24 -6.09 -5.04
C LEU A 180 14.14 -7.21 -4.45
N PRO A 181 14.94 -7.88 -5.29
CA PRO A 181 15.97 -8.81 -4.83
C PRO A 181 16.97 -8.18 -3.87
#